data_AF-A0A9W7YZ08-F1
#
_entry.id   AF-A0A9W7YZ08-F1
#
_cell.length_a   1.000
_cell.length_b   1.000
_cell.length_c   1.000
_cell.angle_alpha   90.00
_cell.angle_beta   90.00
_cell.angle_gamma   90.00
#
_symmetry.space_group_name_H-M   'P 1'
#
loop_
_entity.id
_entity.type
_entity.pdbx_description
1 polymer ?
#
loop_
_entity_poly.entity_id
_entity_poly.type
_entity_poly.pdbx_seq_one_letter_code
_entity_poly.pdbx_strand_id
1 'polypeptide(L)'
;MFDPDDLRGMFNSIRLRRRTRTYFMLGASLGPILAISNPADYIKALGILINEYDTFMAESGNKTKKPFDLDFLQVFDTFCQITVIMYTKLADSLLSIAITQSAFDNIAKIDSQFKKVIGTVTKELDELIKNAITKELQLIDPLDMASPENEINTDWETSSIYK
;
A
#
# COMPACT_ATOMS: atom_id res chain seq x y z
N MET A 1 19.74 14.44 -0.12
CA MET A 1 19.65 12.97 -0.31
C MET A 1 18.64 12.50 0.70
N PHE A 2 17.56 11.84 0.28
CA PHE A 2 16.49 11.41 1.20
C PHE A 2 17.06 10.42 2.23
N ASP A 3 16.83 10.66 3.52
CA ASP A 3 17.20 9.73 4.58
C ASP A 3 16.31 8.48 4.47
N PRO A 4 16.86 7.25 4.53
CA PRO A 4 16.06 6.02 4.62
C PRO A 4 14.98 6.07 5.71
N ASP A 5 15.20 6.77 6.81
CA ASP A 5 14.24 6.91 7.90
C ASP A 5 13.08 7.87 7.57
N ASP A 6 13.32 8.90 6.74
CA ASP A 6 12.26 9.79 6.24
C ASP A 6 11.31 9.04 5.31
N LEU A 7 11.86 8.19 4.43
CA LEU A 7 11.10 7.28 3.57
C LEU A 7 10.23 6.34 4.42
N ARG A 8 10.80 5.72 5.45
CA ARG A 8 10.06 4.86 6.38
C ARG A 8 8.93 5.61 7.06
N GLY A 9 9.17 6.85 7.49
CA GLY A 9 8.16 7.75 8.05
C GLY A 9 7.01 8.06 7.08
N MET A 10 7.32 8.32 5.80
CA MET A 10 6.32 8.59 4.76
C MET A 10 5.37 7.42 4.51
N PHE A 11 5.89 6.19 4.48
CA PHE A 11 5.08 4.99 4.26
C PHE A 11 4.37 4.48 5.52
N ASN A 12 4.64 5.11 6.68
CA ASN A 12 4.05 4.76 7.96
C ASN A 12 2.61 5.27 8.16
N SER A 13 1.92 5.68 7.09
CA SER A 13 0.54 6.14 7.14
C SER A 13 -0.39 5.05 7.71
N ILE A 14 -1.32 5.47 8.57
CA ILE A 14 -2.37 4.62 9.15
C ILE A 14 -3.16 3.87 8.06
N ARG A 15 -3.26 4.46 6.86
CA ARG A 15 -3.95 3.87 5.71
C ARG A 15 -3.20 2.63 5.18
N LEU A 16 -1.88 2.71 5.01
CA LEU A 16 -1.07 1.58 4.53
C LEU A 16 -0.92 0.50 5.59
N ARG A 17 -0.76 0.88 6.86
CA ARG A 17 -0.69 -0.06 8.00
C ARG A 17 -1.90 -1.00 8.12
N ARG A 18 -3.11 -0.52 7.78
CA ARG A 18 -4.31 -1.37 7.76
C ARG A 18 -4.23 -2.42 6.66
N ARG A 19 -3.72 -2.05 5.48
CA ARG A 19 -3.58 -2.94 4.32
C ARG A 19 -2.42 -3.91 4.42
N THR A 20 -1.34 -3.51 5.10
CA THR A 20 -0.20 -4.37 5.41
C THR A 20 -0.66 -5.71 5.99
N ARG A 21 -1.67 -5.68 6.87
CA ARG A 21 -2.20 -6.90 7.50
C ARG A 21 -2.89 -7.82 6.51
N THR A 22 -3.69 -7.25 5.61
CA THR A 22 -4.41 -8.01 4.61
C THR A 22 -3.43 -8.67 3.63
N TYR A 23 -2.42 -7.93 3.17
CA TYR A 23 -1.38 -8.48 2.28
C TYR A 23 -0.49 -9.50 2.98
N PHE A 24 -0.17 -9.27 4.26
CA PHE A 24 0.56 -10.26 5.05
C PHE A 24 -0.23 -11.56 5.20
N MET A 25 -1.53 -11.50 5.52
CA MET A 25 -2.36 -12.69 5.64
C MET A 25 -2.47 -13.43 4.31
N LEU A 26 -2.69 -12.70 3.21
CA LEU A 26 -2.71 -13.31 1.88
C LEU A 26 -1.36 -13.95 1.53
N GLY A 27 -0.25 -13.23 1.70
CA GLY A 27 1.09 -13.75 1.48
C GLY A 27 1.42 -14.98 2.34
N ALA A 28 1.06 -14.98 3.62
CA ALA A 28 1.25 -16.12 4.50
C ALA A 28 0.41 -17.34 4.08
N SER A 29 -0.84 -17.12 3.65
CA SER A 29 -1.73 -18.18 3.17
C SER A 29 -1.31 -18.78 1.81
N LEU A 30 -0.55 -18.03 1.00
CA LEU A 30 0.01 -18.52 -0.27
C LEU A 30 1.12 -19.55 -0.05
N GLY A 31 1.88 -19.48 1.05
CA GLY A 31 3.00 -20.39 1.32
C GLY A 31 2.63 -21.88 1.22
N PRO A 32 1.61 -22.36 1.96
CA PRO A 32 1.15 -23.75 1.86
C PRO A 32 0.62 -24.13 0.47
N ILE A 33 -0.04 -23.21 -0.24
CA ILE A 33 -0.59 -23.45 -1.58
C ILE A 33 0.54 -23.65 -2.59
N LEU A 34 1.63 -22.88 -2.46
CA LEU A 34 2.83 -23.05 -3.28
C LEU A 34 3.52 -24.41 -3.10
N ALA A 35 3.25 -25.15 -2.02
CA ALA A 35 3.77 -26.51 -1.84
C ALA A 35 2.97 -27.60 -2.58
N ILE A 36 1.76 -27.29 -3.10
CA ILE A 36 0.91 -28.28 -3.76
C ILE A 36 1.52 -28.72 -5.10
N SER A 37 1.92 -29.98 -5.24
CA SER A 37 2.56 -30.47 -6.47
C SER A 37 1.58 -30.68 -7.62
N ASN A 38 0.32 -31.06 -7.33
CA ASN A 38 -0.69 -31.29 -8.37
C ASN A 38 -1.18 -29.94 -8.94
N PRO A 39 -1.01 -29.67 -10.24
CA PRO A 39 -1.39 -28.40 -10.85
C PRO A 39 -2.89 -28.06 -10.75
N ALA A 40 -3.77 -29.07 -10.83
CA ALA A 40 -5.22 -28.85 -10.75
C ALA A 40 -5.66 -28.49 -9.32
N ASP A 41 -5.09 -29.16 -8.32
CA ASP A 41 -5.36 -28.86 -6.91
C ASP A 41 -4.76 -27.52 -6.49
N TYR A 42 -3.60 -27.16 -7.06
CA TYR A 42 -2.98 -25.85 -6.89
C TYR A 42 -3.89 -24.71 -7.37
N ILE A 43 -4.42 -24.79 -8.60
CA ILE A 43 -5.31 -23.77 -9.15
C ILE A 43 -6.61 -23.67 -8.33
N LYS A 44 -7.17 -24.81 -7.91
CA LYS A 44 -8.37 -24.83 -7.06
C LYS A 44 -8.12 -24.17 -5.71
N ALA A 45 -7.03 -24.53 -5.03
CA ALA A 45 -6.67 -23.96 -3.74
C ALA A 45 -6.42 -22.45 -3.84
N LEU A 46 -5.73 -21.99 -4.90
CA LEU A 46 -5.60 -20.55 -5.19
C LEU A 46 -6.95 -19.89 -5.39
N GLY A 47 -7.85 -20.49 -6.17
CA GLY A 47 -9.19 -19.96 -6.40
C GLY A 47 -10.00 -19.81 -5.11
N ILE A 48 -9.91 -20.79 -4.20
CA ILE A 48 -10.54 -20.74 -2.88
C ILE A 48 -9.97 -19.57 -2.06
N LEU A 49 -8.64 -19.46 -1.98
CA LEU A 49 -7.99 -18.39 -1.22
C LEU A 49 -8.42 -17.00 -1.71
N ILE A 50 -8.48 -16.80 -3.03
CA ILE A 50 -8.89 -15.53 -3.62
C ILE A 50 -10.36 -15.19 -3.28
N ASN A 51 -11.24 -16.19 -3.21
CA ASN A 51 -12.62 -15.96 -2.77
C ASN A 51 -12.69 -15.55 -1.29
N GLU A 52 -11.91 -16.21 -0.44
CA GLU A 52 -11.83 -15.86 0.99
C GLU A 52 -11.30 -14.43 1.18
N TYR A 53 -10.30 -14.03 0.39
CA TYR A 53 -9.74 -12.68 0.43
C TYR A 53 -10.79 -11.60 0.13
N ASP A 54 -11.64 -11.80 -0.88
CA ASP A 54 -12.73 -10.86 -1.19
C ASP A 54 -13.67 -10.68 0.01
N THR A 55 -13.99 -11.78 0.71
CA THR A 55 -14.82 -11.74 1.93
C THR A 55 -14.10 -11.03 3.08
N PHE A 56 -12.81 -11.29 3.32
CA PHE A 56 -12.03 -10.63 4.37
C PHE A 56 -11.86 -9.12 4.15
N MET A 57 -11.79 -8.69 2.90
CA MET A 57 -11.74 -7.27 2.54
C MET A 57 -13.05 -6.55 2.86
N ALA A 58 -14.19 -7.24 2.78
CA ALA A 58 -15.48 -6.68 3.15
C ALA A 58 -15.65 -6.52 4.68
N GLU A 59 -14.98 -7.35 5.48
CA GLU A 59 -15.14 -7.41 6.94
C GLU A 59 -14.05 -6.66 7.75
N SER A 60 -12.97 -6.22 7.12
CA SER A 60 -11.82 -5.58 7.79
C SER A 60 -12.08 -4.15 8.30
N GLY A 61 -12.97 -4.02 9.28
CA GLY A 61 -13.28 -2.78 10.01
C GLY A 61 -12.75 -2.71 11.45
N ASN A 62 -12.31 -3.83 12.04
CA ASN A 62 -12.05 -3.88 13.50
C ASN A 62 -10.57 -3.83 13.90
N LYS A 63 -10.27 -2.84 14.76
CA LYS A 63 -8.93 -2.45 15.21
C LYS A 63 -8.44 -3.35 16.34
N THR A 64 -7.60 -4.34 16.06
CA THR A 64 -6.77 -4.99 17.10
C THR A 64 -5.33 -4.47 17.02
N LYS A 65 -4.84 -3.78 18.05
CA LYS A 65 -3.45 -3.30 18.09
C LYS A 65 -2.56 -4.51 18.42
N LYS A 66 -1.72 -4.95 17.46
CA LYS A 66 -0.79 -6.07 17.64
C LYS A 66 0.50 -5.57 18.29
N PRO A 67 1.28 -6.43 18.98
CA PRO A 67 2.47 -6.03 19.73
C PRO A 67 3.62 -5.51 18.86
N PHE A 68 3.56 -5.68 17.54
CA PHE A 68 4.52 -5.14 16.57
C PHE A 68 3.79 -4.47 15.40
N ASP A 69 4.34 -3.35 14.95
CA ASP A 69 3.93 -2.70 13.72
C ASP A 69 4.64 -3.38 12.55
N LEU A 70 3.86 -3.92 11.60
CA LEU A 70 4.41 -4.45 10.36
C LEU A 70 4.84 -3.28 9.47
N ASP A 71 6.10 -3.27 9.04
CA ASP A 71 6.58 -2.34 8.03
C ASP A 71 5.87 -2.64 6.70
N PHE A 72 5.14 -1.65 6.17
CA PHE A 72 4.40 -1.80 4.93
C PHE A 72 5.33 -2.15 3.76
N LEU A 73 6.47 -1.48 3.63
CA LEU A 73 7.38 -1.69 2.51
C LEU A 73 7.94 -3.12 2.54
N GLN A 74 8.35 -3.57 3.72
CA GLN A 74 8.85 -4.92 3.90
C GLN A 74 7.79 -5.98 3.55
N VAL A 75 6.57 -5.81 4.06
CA VAL A 75 5.48 -6.76 3.76
C VAL A 75 5.10 -6.71 2.29
N PHE A 76 5.02 -5.53 1.69
CA PHE A 76 4.68 -5.39 0.28
C PHE A 76 5.75 -5.98 -0.64
N ASP A 77 7.03 -5.79 -0.32
CA ASP A 77 8.14 -6.43 -1.04
C ASP A 77 8.03 -7.96 -0.98
N THR A 78 7.84 -8.53 0.22
CA THR A 78 7.64 -9.98 0.35
C THR A 78 6.38 -10.47 -0.36
N PHE A 79 5.32 -9.66 -0.40
CA PHE A 79 4.09 -9.94 -1.14
C PHE A 79 4.33 -9.96 -2.66
N CYS A 80 5.11 -9.02 -3.20
CA CYS A 80 5.51 -9.01 -4.60
C CYS A 80 6.34 -10.24 -4.94
N GLN A 81 7.33 -10.60 -4.10
CA GLN A 81 8.16 -11.78 -4.31
C GLN A 81 7.32 -13.07 -4.34
N ILE A 82 6.41 -13.25 -3.38
CA ILE A 82 5.57 -14.46 -3.35
C ILE A 82 4.57 -14.49 -4.51
N THR A 83 4.10 -13.32 -4.96
CA THR A 83 3.24 -13.18 -6.14
C THR A 83 3.99 -13.61 -7.41
N VAL A 84 5.26 -13.19 -7.56
CA VAL A 84 6.10 -13.63 -8.69
C VAL A 84 6.24 -15.15 -8.70
N ILE A 85 6.58 -15.75 -7.56
CA ILE A 85 6.71 -17.21 -7.43
C ILE A 85 5.39 -17.92 -7.80
N MET A 86 4.27 -17.37 -7.34
CA MET A 86 2.93 -17.88 -7.66
C MET A 86 2.65 -17.85 -9.17
N TYR A 87 2.93 -16.73 -9.85
CA TYR A 87 2.72 -16.62 -11.29
C TYR A 87 3.66 -17.52 -12.09
N THR A 88 4.92 -17.68 -11.68
CA THR A 88 5.85 -18.63 -12.32
C THR A 88 5.30 -20.05 -12.24
N LYS A 89 4.88 -20.49 -11.06
CA LYS A 89 4.29 -21.83 -10.88
C LYS A 89 2.97 -21.99 -11.64
N LEU A 90 2.16 -20.93 -11.75
CA LEU A 90 0.92 -20.94 -12.52
C LEU A 90 1.21 -21.11 -14.02
N ALA A 91 2.23 -20.43 -14.55
CA ALA A 91 2.69 -20.61 -15.92
C ALA A 91 3.14 -22.06 -16.19
N ASP A 92 3.92 -22.65 -15.29
CA ASP A 92 4.33 -24.07 -15.41
C ASP A 92 3.13 -25.02 -15.33
N SER A 93 2.17 -24.72 -14.46
CA SER A 93 0.93 -25.48 -14.31
C SER A 93 0.10 -25.47 -15.59
N LEU A 94 0.06 -24.35 -16.31
CA LEU A 94 -0.64 -24.23 -17.59
C LEU A 94 -0.06 -25.11 -18.70
N LEU A 95 1.24 -25.43 -18.64
CA LEU A 95 1.88 -26.35 -19.58
C LEU A 95 1.56 -27.82 -19.28
N SER A 96 1.18 -28.14 -18.03
CA SER A 96 0.98 -29.51 -17.55
C SER A 96 -0.47 -30.00 -17.60
N ILE A 97 -1.46 -29.11 -17.69
CA ILE A 97 -2.88 -29.48 -17.65
C ILE A 97 -3.53 -29.23 -19.01
N ALA A 98 -4.45 -30.09 -19.43
CA ALA A 98 -5.37 -29.77 -20.52
C ALA A 98 -6.19 -28.53 -20.14
N ILE A 99 -6.10 -27.45 -20.93
CA ILE A 99 -6.81 -26.19 -20.66
C ILE A 99 -8.31 -26.46 -20.72
N THR A 100 -8.95 -26.53 -19.55
CA THR A 100 -10.40 -26.57 -19.44
C THR A 100 -10.93 -25.15 -19.27
N GLN A 101 -12.15 -24.90 -19.76
CA GLN A 101 -12.80 -23.59 -19.59
C GLN A 101 -12.86 -23.16 -18.12
N SER A 102 -13.17 -24.09 -17.22
CA SER A 102 -13.21 -23.82 -15.78
C SER A 102 -11.84 -23.44 -15.19
N ALA A 103 -10.75 -24.07 -15.65
CA ALA A 103 -9.41 -23.68 -15.23
C ALA A 103 -9.05 -22.27 -15.72
N PHE A 104 -9.41 -21.94 -16.97
CA PHE A 104 -9.20 -20.61 -17.53
C PHE A 104 -9.95 -19.52 -16.74
N ASP A 105 -11.23 -19.74 -16.44
CA ASP A 105 -12.05 -18.78 -15.69
C ASP A 105 -11.49 -18.54 -14.27
N ASN A 106 -11.02 -19.61 -13.61
CA ASN A 106 -10.36 -19.51 -12.30
C ASN A 106 -9.06 -18.70 -12.38
N ILE A 107 -8.22 -18.95 -13.38
CA ILE A 107 -6.97 -18.22 -13.60
C ILE A 107 -7.25 -16.74 -13.90
N ALA A 108 -8.22 -16.45 -14.76
CA ALA A 108 -8.62 -15.08 -15.08
C ALA A 108 -9.13 -14.32 -13.84
N LYS A 109 -9.87 -15.01 -12.96
CA LYS A 109 -10.34 -14.44 -11.69
C LYS A 109 -9.17 -14.15 -10.74
N ILE A 110 -8.24 -15.08 -10.59
CA ILE A 110 -7.02 -14.91 -9.79
C ILE A 110 -6.25 -13.67 -10.30
N ASP A 111 -6.00 -13.60 -11.60
CA ASP A 111 -5.24 -12.51 -12.22
C ASP A 111 -5.90 -11.13 -12.01
N SER A 112 -7.23 -11.06 -12.19
CA SER A 112 -8.00 -9.83 -11.95
C SER A 112 -7.83 -9.32 -10.51
N GLN A 113 -7.78 -10.22 -9.53
CA GLN A 113 -7.65 -9.84 -8.13
C GLN A 113 -6.25 -9.35 -7.77
N PHE A 114 -5.20 -10.01 -8.24
CA PHE A 114 -3.83 -9.52 -8.06
C PHE A 114 -3.62 -8.16 -8.74
N LYS A 115 -4.17 -7.97 -9.95
CA LYS A 115 -4.16 -6.65 -10.63
C LYS A 115 -4.84 -5.56 -9.82
N LYS A 116 -5.99 -5.85 -9.21
CA LYS A 116 -6.67 -4.89 -8.30
C LYS A 116 -5.79 -4.55 -7.10
N VAL A 117 -5.17 -5.55 -6.46
CA VAL A 117 -4.28 -5.33 -5.32
C VAL A 117 -3.11 -4.42 -5.70
N ILE A 118 -2.37 -4.77 -6.76
CA ILE A 118 -1.23 -3.99 -7.24
C ILE A 118 -1.66 -2.58 -7.61
N GLY A 119 -2.71 -2.43 -8.43
CA GLY A 119 -3.18 -1.13 -8.89
C GLY A 119 -3.67 -0.23 -7.75
N THR A 120 -4.25 -0.81 -6.70
CA THR A 120 -4.67 -0.01 -5.53
C THR A 120 -3.45 0.44 -4.71
N VAL A 121 -2.44 -0.41 -4.53
CA VAL A 121 -1.20 -0.03 -3.84
C VAL A 121 -0.44 1.05 -4.61
N THR A 122 -0.29 0.91 -5.93
CA THR A 122 0.40 1.90 -6.78
C THR A 122 -0.25 3.28 -6.66
N LYS A 123 -1.59 3.35 -6.75
CA LYS A 123 -2.32 4.63 -6.60
C LYS A 123 -2.09 5.28 -5.24
N GLU A 124 -2.07 4.49 -4.16
CA GLU A 124 -1.84 5.02 -2.82
C GLU A 124 -0.39 5.50 -2.63
N LEU A 125 0.58 4.78 -3.19
CA LEU A 125 1.98 5.20 -3.20
C LEU A 125 2.13 6.52 -3.96
N ASP A 126 1.52 6.65 -5.14
CA ASP A 126 1.53 7.88 -5.93
C ASP A 126 0.95 9.07 -5.15
N GLU A 127 -0.17 8.87 -4.46
CA GLU A 127 -0.77 9.91 -3.61
C GLU A 127 0.16 10.32 -2.45
N LEU A 128 0.79 9.35 -1.78
CA LEU A 128 1.73 9.65 -0.70
C LEU A 128 2.95 10.42 -1.19
N ILE A 129 3.52 9.99 -2.32
CA ILE A 129 4.70 10.62 -2.91
C ILE A 129 4.38 12.06 -3.30
N LYS A 130 3.24 12.28 -3.97
CA LYS A 130 2.77 13.65 -4.32
C LYS A 130 2.62 14.52 -3.08
N ASN A 131 1.94 14.03 -2.05
CA ASN A 131 1.72 14.79 -0.82
C ASN A 131 3.03 15.10 -0.09
N ALA A 132 3.99 14.17 -0.08
CA ALA A 132 5.29 14.39 0.53
C ALA A 132 6.09 15.46 -0.24
N ILE A 133 6.16 15.35 -1.57
CA ILE A 133 6.84 16.34 -2.41
C ILE A 133 6.20 17.73 -2.22
N THR A 134 4.88 17.83 -2.19
CA THR A 134 4.19 19.11 -1.96
C THR A 134 4.54 19.71 -0.60
N LYS A 135 4.61 18.91 0.46
CA LYS A 135 5.01 19.40 1.80
C LYS A 135 6.45 19.89 1.81
N GLU A 136 7.37 19.15 1.22
CA GLU A 136 8.78 19.56 1.12
C GLU A 136 8.94 20.84 0.30
N LEU A 137 8.18 21.00 -0.79
CA LEU A 137 8.17 22.24 -1.57
C LEU A 137 7.60 23.43 -0.79
N GLN A 138 6.56 23.23 0.03
CA GLN A 138 5.99 24.28 0.89
C GLN A 138 7.00 24.78 1.93
N LEU A 139 7.88 23.92 2.43
CA LEU A 139 8.92 24.32 3.39
C LEU A 139 10.01 25.21 2.76
N ILE A 140 10.11 25.22 1.42
CA ILE A 140 11.15 25.94 0.68
C ILE A 140 10.61 27.28 0.11
N ASP A 141 9.30 27.53 0.17
CA ASP A 141 8.71 28.75 -0.40
C ASP A 141 9.22 30.01 0.34
N PRO A 142 10.04 30.87 -0.31
CA PRO A 142 10.60 32.05 0.35
C PRO A 142 9.55 33.10 0.73
N LEU A 143 8.34 32.99 0.18
CA LEU A 143 7.26 33.96 0.40
C LEU A 143 6.58 33.85 1.78
N ASP A 144 6.77 32.74 2.51
CA ASP A 144 6.21 32.59 3.87
C ASP A 144 7.19 33.08 4.96
N MET A 145 8.48 33.21 4.65
CA MET A 145 9.47 33.85 5.54
C MET A 145 9.56 35.37 5.36
N ALA A 146 8.90 35.91 4.34
CA ALA A 146 8.99 37.32 3.94
C ALA A 146 7.65 38.07 4.10
N SER A 147 6.76 37.64 5.00
CA SER A 147 5.65 38.49 5.45
C SER A 147 6.06 39.23 6.73
N PRO A 148 6.44 40.53 6.66
CA PRO A 148 6.63 41.36 7.84
C PRO A 148 5.25 41.78 8.35
N GLU A 149 4.48 40.86 8.92
CA GLU A 149 3.22 41.17 9.63
C GLU A 149 3.35 41.11 11.15
N ASN A 150 4.56 41.15 11.70
CA ASN A 150 4.77 41.32 13.12
C ASN A 150 5.75 42.48 13.39
N GLU A 151 5.26 43.49 14.10
CA GLU A 151 5.93 44.71 14.59
C GLU A 151 5.84 45.99 13.74
N ILE A 152 4.64 46.58 13.59
CA ILE A 152 4.48 48.03 13.79
C ILE A 152 3.16 48.31 14.50
N ASN A 153 3.18 48.27 15.83
CA ASN A 153 2.34 49.17 16.62
C ASN A 153 3.20 49.72 17.76
N THR A 154 3.61 50.98 17.64
CA THR A 154 3.62 51.95 18.74
C THR A 154 3.85 53.35 18.17
N ASP A 155 3.06 54.31 18.65
CA ASP A 155 3.33 55.75 18.70
C ASP A 155 3.12 56.63 17.45
N TRP A 156 1.86 56.86 17.08
CA TRP A 156 1.47 58.14 16.47
C TRP A 156 0.27 58.85 17.13
N GLU A 157 -0.47 58.20 18.05
CA GLU A 157 -1.64 58.82 18.69
C GLU A 157 -1.35 59.69 19.92
N THR A 158 -0.10 59.81 20.37
CA THR A 158 0.30 60.65 21.52
C THR A 158 0.95 62.00 21.15
N SER A 159 1.15 62.31 19.87
CA SER A 159 1.89 63.52 19.44
C SER A 159 1.03 64.70 18.98
N SER A 160 -0.29 64.72 19.24
CA SER A 160 -1.10 65.94 19.05
C SER A 160 -1.56 66.52 20.38
N ILE A 161 -0.59 66.93 21.19
CA ILE A 161 -0.79 67.80 22.35
C ILE A 161 0.11 69.04 22.18
N TYR A 162 -0.56 70.19 22.00
CA TYR A 162 -0.08 71.60 21.94
C TYR A 162 0.65 72.10 20.67
N LYS A 163 -0.08 72.83 19.81
CA LYS A 163 -0.09 74.31 19.82
C LYS A 163 -1.14 74.88 18.87
#